data_AF-A0A6G3MKI1-F1
#
_entry.id   AF-A0A6G3MKI1-F1
#
_cell.length_a   1.000
_cell.length_b   1.000
_cell.length_c   1.000
_cell.angle_alpha   90.00
_cell.angle_beta   90.00
_cell.angle_gamma   90.00
#
_symmetry.space_group_name_H-M   'P 1'
#
loop_
_entity.id
_entity.type
_entity.pdbx_description
1 polymer ?
#
loop_
_entity_poly.entity_id
_entity_poly.type
_entity_poly.pdbx_seq_one_letter_code
_entity_poly.pdbx_strand_id
1 'polypeptide(L)'
;MSENIIETNDHASRCKLIAVNLGYYEDLYLHNMISKGSDRMSPEVNRGYALRVLFLRNFIHNFSKFFMNNCQIISLGCGFDTLYWDLEKSDCLPKYGFFELDFDLVILHKYKLIT
;
A
#
# COMPACT_ATOMS: atom_id res chain seq x y z
N MET A 1 22.71 3.56 -8.78
CA MET A 1 22.53 2.76 -7.54
C MET A 1 21.04 2.54 -7.23
N SER A 2 20.13 2.65 -8.21
CA SER A 2 18.69 2.86 -7.99
C SER A 2 17.74 1.89 -8.73
N GLU A 3 18.21 1.12 -9.72
CA GLU A 3 17.32 0.25 -10.52
C GLU A 3 16.72 -0.89 -9.70
N ASN A 4 17.55 -1.68 -9.01
CA ASN A 4 17.09 -2.84 -8.24
C ASN A 4 16.07 -2.49 -7.14
N ILE A 5 16.13 -1.28 -6.57
CA ILE A 5 15.22 -0.86 -5.51
C ILE A 5 13.84 -0.54 -6.09
N ILE A 6 13.78 0.13 -7.24
CA ILE A 6 12.53 0.44 -7.95
C ILE A 6 11.84 -0.86 -8.38
N GLU A 7 12.61 -1.85 -8.85
CA GLU A 7 12.10 -3.16 -9.21
C GLU A 7 11.41 -3.87 -8.04
N THR A 8 11.94 -3.74 -6.82
CA THR A 8 11.29 -4.34 -5.64
C THR A 8 9.92 -3.73 -5.33
N ASN A 9 9.76 -2.42 -5.50
CA ASN A 9 8.47 -1.75 -5.35
C ASN A 9 7.47 -2.19 -6.42
N ASP A 10 7.90 -2.23 -7.69
CA ASP A 10 7.04 -2.62 -8.79
C ASP A 10 6.59 -4.08 -8.66
N HIS A 11 7.51 -4.97 -8.28
CA HIS A 11 7.19 -6.38 -8.02
C HIS A 11 6.18 -6.53 -6.87
N ALA A 12 6.41 -5.86 -5.73
CA ALA A 12 5.50 -5.91 -4.59
C ALA A 12 4.11 -5.38 -4.94
N SER A 13 4.06 -4.25 -5.64
CA SER A 13 2.81 -3.63 -6.10
C SER A 13 2.04 -4.55 -7.06
N ARG A 14 2.74 -5.21 -8.00
CA ARG A 14 2.12 -6.20 -8.91
C ARG A 14 1.53 -7.39 -8.17
N CYS A 15 2.28 -7.98 -7.23
CA CYS A 15 1.80 -9.09 -6.41
C CYS A 15 0.55 -8.71 -5.61
N LYS A 16 0.53 -7.50 -5.04
CA LYS A 16 -0.64 -6.95 -4.35
C LYS A 16 -1.84 -6.82 -5.31
N LEU A 17 -1.65 -6.28 -6.53
CA LEU A 17 -2.73 -6.09 -7.51
C LEU A 17 -3.29 -7.42 -8.05
N ILE A 18 -2.43 -8.41 -8.29
CA ILE A 18 -2.88 -9.75 -8.71
C ILE A 18 -3.77 -10.36 -7.62
N ALA A 19 -3.37 -10.26 -6.34
CA ALA A 19 -4.19 -10.73 -5.22
C ALA A 19 -5.54 -9.99 -5.13
N VAL A 20 -5.58 -8.67 -5.39
CA VAL A 20 -6.84 -7.89 -5.49
C VAL A 20 -7.71 -8.40 -6.63
N ASN A 21 -7.16 -8.57 -7.83
CA ASN A 21 -7.89 -9.04 -9.02
C ASN A 21 -8.46 -10.46 -8.83
N LEU A 22 -7.78 -11.29 -8.03
CA LEU A 22 -8.24 -12.63 -7.67
C LEU A 22 -9.24 -12.63 -6.50
N GLY A 23 -9.57 -11.47 -5.92
CA GLY A 23 -10.56 -11.33 -4.87
C GLY A 23 -10.07 -11.70 -3.47
N TYR A 24 -8.74 -11.75 -3.23
CA TYR A 24 -8.21 -12.04 -1.89
C TYR A 24 -8.49 -10.91 -0.88
N TYR A 25 -8.55 -9.66 -1.35
CA TYR A 25 -8.95 -8.49 -0.58
C TYR A 25 -9.37 -7.35 -1.54
N GLU A 26 -10.05 -6.34 -1.01
CA GLU A 26 -10.49 -5.18 -1.79
C GLU A 26 -9.47 -4.04 -1.70
N ASP A 27 -9.13 -3.48 -2.86
CA ASP A 27 -8.39 -2.24 -2.97
C ASP A 27 -8.81 -1.48 -4.24
N LEU A 28 -9.52 -0.38 -4.04
CA LEU A 28 -10.06 0.44 -5.12
C LEU A 28 -9.03 1.44 -5.67
N TYR A 29 -7.83 1.55 -5.09
CA TYR A 29 -6.86 2.58 -5.45
C TYR A 29 -5.62 1.98 -6.12
N LEU A 30 -5.28 0.73 -5.82
CA LEU A 30 -4.06 0.10 -6.29
C LEU A 30 -3.97 -0.02 -7.82
N HIS A 31 -5.11 -0.12 -8.50
CA HIS A 31 -5.14 -0.17 -9.97
C HIS A 31 -4.73 1.15 -10.63
N ASN A 32 -4.80 2.28 -9.91
CA ASN A 32 -4.32 3.58 -10.38
C ASN A 32 -2.82 3.77 -10.13
N MET A 33 -2.26 2.98 -9.23
CA MET A 33 -0.87 3.10 -8.80
C MET A 33 0.11 2.32 -9.69
N ILE A 34 -0.36 1.28 -10.37
CA ILE A 34 0.47 0.48 -11.27
C ILE A 34 -0.30 0.04 -12.50
N SER A 35 0.40 -0.06 -13.63
CA SER A 35 -0.17 -0.63 -14.86
C SER A 35 -0.55 -2.10 -14.65
N LYS A 36 -1.64 -2.53 -15.30
CA LYS A 36 -2.08 -3.93 -15.30
C LYS A 36 -0.99 -4.80 -15.93
N GLY A 37 -0.31 -5.61 -15.12
CA GLY A 37 0.54 -6.70 -15.59
C GLY A 37 -0.29 -7.95 -15.88
N SER A 38 0.14 -8.76 -16.85
CA SER A 38 -0.48 -10.03 -17.22
C SER A 38 0.05 -11.24 -16.43
N ASP A 39 0.89 -11.00 -15.42
CA ASP A 39 1.61 -12.06 -14.73
C ASP A 39 0.69 -12.81 -13.75
N ARG A 40 0.85 -14.13 -13.67
CA ARG A 40 0.22 -14.96 -12.65
C ARG A 40 1.25 -15.29 -11.57
N MET A 41 0.89 -15.09 -10.32
CA MET A 41 1.68 -15.57 -9.17
C MET A 41 1.11 -16.88 -8.64
N SER A 42 1.96 -17.69 -8.02
CA SER A 42 1.54 -18.92 -7.33
C SER A 42 0.54 -18.62 -6.20
N PRO A 43 -0.42 -19.51 -5.91
CA PRO A 43 -1.42 -19.30 -4.86
C PRO A 43 -0.83 -18.94 -3.48
N GLU A 44 0.32 -19.50 -3.14
CA GLU A 44 1.05 -19.27 -1.88
C GLU A 44 1.53 -17.82 -1.77
N VAL A 45 2.07 -17.28 -2.86
CA VAL A 45 2.51 -15.88 -2.95
C VAL A 45 1.31 -14.94 -2.86
N ASN A 46 0.22 -15.21 -3.60
CA ASN A 46 -0.99 -14.39 -3.52
C ASN A 46 -1.56 -14.35 -2.09
N ARG A 47 -1.64 -15.52 -1.44
CA ARG A 47 -2.09 -15.62 -0.05
C ARG A 47 -1.16 -14.87 0.90
N GLY A 48 0.15 -14.98 0.71
CA GLY A 48 1.15 -14.28 1.53
C GLY A 48 1.01 -12.76 1.45
N TYR A 49 0.89 -12.20 0.24
CA TYR A 49 0.69 -10.77 0.05
C TYR A 49 -0.66 -10.28 0.59
N ALA A 50 -1.73 -11.04 0.37
CA ALA A 50 -3.04 -10.71 0.93
C ALA A 50 -3.02 -10.67 2.46
N LEU A 51 -2.45 -11.71 3.11
CA LEU A 51 -2.31 -11.76 4.55
C LEU A 51 -1.47 -10.60 5.08
N ARG A 52 -0.36 -10.27 4.41
CA ARG A 52 0.46 -9.11 4.76
C ARG A 52 -0.34 -7.81 4.76
N VAL A 53 -1.11 -7.54 3.71
CA VAL A 53 -1.92 -6.32 3.59
C VAL A 53 -3.01 -6.28 4.65
N LEU A 54 -3.79 -7.35 4.77
CA LEU A 54 -4.90 -7.43 5.73
C LEU A 54 -4.42 -7.30 7.18
N PHE A 55 -3.30 -7.96 7.52
CA PHE A 55 -2.73 -7.88 8.86
C PHE A 55 -2.27 -6.45 9.18
N LEU A 56 -1.51 -5.81 8.29
CA LEU A 56 -1.01 -4.46 8.51
C LEU A 56 -2.14 -3.44 8.59
N ARG A 57 -3.13 -3.51 7.69
CA ARG A 57 -4.32 -2.65 7.75
C ARG A 57 -5.02 -2.81 9.07
N ASN A 58 -5.39 -4.04 9.45
CA ASN A 58 -6.09 -4.28 10.71
C ASN A 58 -5.30 -3.77 11.93
N PHE A 59 -3.99 -4.01 11.96
CA PHE A 59 -3.13 -3.50 13.03
C PHE A 59 -3.17 -1.97 13.12
N ILE A 60 -3.03 -1.28 11.98
CA ILE A 60 -2.97 0.19 11.92
C ILE A 60 -4.35 0.81 12.22
N HIS A 61 -5.44 0.22 11.73
CA HIS A 61 -6.81 0.61 12.11
C HIS A 61 -7.02 0.55 13.62
N ASN A 62 -6.61 -0.57 14.24
CA ASN A 62 -6.73 -0.74 15.68
C ASN A 62 -5.83 0.22 16.45
N PHE A 63 -4.61 0.47 15.98
CA PHE A 63 -3.71 1.46 16.55
C PHE A 63 -4.34 2.86 16.53
N SER A 64 -4.84 3.30 15.37
CA SER A 64 -5.45 4.64 15.26
C SER A 64 -6.67 4.77 16.16
N LYS A 65 -7.58 3.78 16.14
CA LYS A 65 -8.78 3.77 16.99
C LYS A 65 -8.46 3.76 18.47
N PHE A 66 -7.44 3.00 18.89
CA PHE A 66 -7.02 2.94 20.30
C PHE A 66 -6.60 4.31 20.83
N PHE A 67 -5.95 5.12 20.00
CA PHE A 67 -5.57 6.50 20.35
C PHE A 67 -6.62 7.55 19.97
N MET A 68 -7.85 7.15 19.60
CA MET A 68 -8.90 8.05 19.11
C MET A 68 -8.40 8.97 17.98
N ASN A 69 -7.66 8.38 17.05
CA ASN A 69 -6.96 9.03 15.95
C ASN A 69 -5.91 10.09 16.39
N ASN A 70 -5.64 10.29 17.68
CA ASN A 70 -4.61 11.21 18.19
C ASN A 70 -3.20 10.61 18.07
N CYS A 71 -2.79 10.30 16.84
CA CYS A 71 -1.47 9.75 16.53
C CYS A 71 -0.92 10.32 15.23
N GLN A 72 0.32 9.93 14.91
CA GLN A 72 0.94 10.08 13.60
C GLN A 72 1.24 8.69 13.06
N ILE A 73 1.14 8.53 11.75
CA ILE A 73 1.60 7.31 11.08
C ILE A 73 2.66 7.71 10.07
N ILE A 74 3.81 7.02 10.12
CA ILE A 74 4.95 7.25 9.25
C ILE A 74 5.24 5.94 8.52
N SER A 75 4.96 5.90 7.22
CA SER A 75 5.21 4.76 6.34
C SER A 75 6.60 4.91 5.71
N LEU A 76 7.54 4.06 6.13
CA LEU A 76 8.92 4.04 5.65
C LEU A 76 9.07 3.02 4.52
N GLY A 77 9.58 3.45 3.37
CA GLY A 77 9.57 2.64 2.15
C GLY A 77 8.15 2.43 1.66
N CYS A 78 7.38 3.51 1.54
CA CYS A 78 5.95 3.44 1.27
C CYS A 78 5.63 2.82 -0.10
N GLY A 79 6.56 2.88 -1.05
CA GLY A 79 6.32 2.47 -2.42
C GLY A 79 5.03 3.07 -2.95
N PHE A 80 4.26 2.25 -3.66
CA PHE A 80 2.92 2.60 -4.13
C PHE A 80 1.79 2.08 -3.23
N ASP A 81 2.01 2.03 -1.91
CA ASP A 81 0.96 1.65 -0.97
C ASP A 81 -0.24 2.61 -1.01
N THR A 82 -1.41 2.07 -0.72
CA THR A 82 -2.73 2.70 -0.80
C THR A 82 -3.39 2.86 0.57
N LEU A 83 -2.65 2.56 1.64
CA LEU A 83 -3.13 2.60 3.02
C LEU A 83 -3.78 3.94 3.42
N TYR A 84 -3.29 5.07 2.90
CA TYR A 84 -3.90 6.38 3.19
C TYR A 84 -5.41 6.37 2.91
N TRP A 85 -5.81 5.92 1.72
CA TRP A 85 -7.22 5.90 1.33
C TRP A 85 -8.03 4.83 2.06
N ASP A 86 -7.40 3.71 2.42
CA ASP A 86 -8.03 2.68 3.27
C ASP A 86 -8.35 3.21 4.68
N LEU A 87 -7.43 4.02 5.25
CA LEU A 87 -7.64 4.70 6.53
C LEU A 87 -8.71 5.79 6.42
N GLU A 88 -8.72 6.57 5.34
CA GLU A 88 -9.74 7.58 5.06
C GLU A 88 -11.14 6.98 4.97
N LYS A 89 -11.30 5.92 4.16
CA LYS A 89 -12.57 5.21 4.00
C LYS A 89 -13.07 4.58 5.31
N SER A 90 -12.17 4.28 6.23
CA SER A 90 -12.47 3.60 7.51
C SER A 90 -12.58 4.54 8.72
N ASP A 91 -12.53 5.86 8.51
CA ASP A 91 -12.52 6.88 9.57
C ASP A 91 -11.36 6.70 10.59
N CYS A 92 -10.22 6.22 10.08
CA CYS A 92 -9.01 5.91 10.84
C CYS A 92 -7.83 6.81 10.47
N LEU A 93 -8.06 7.96 9.82
CA LEU A 93 -6.97 8.88 9.48
C LEU A 93 -6.35 9.47 10.77
N PRO A 94 -5.01 9.46 10.88
CA PRO A 94 -4.31 10.03 12.03
C PRO A 94 -4.45 11.56 12.05
N LYS A 95 -4.86 12.12 13.19
CA LYS A 95 -5.09 13.55 13.41
C LYS A 95 -3.86 14.41 13.13
N TYR A 96 -2.67 13.91 13.45
CA TYR A 96 -1.43 14.68 13.33
C TYR A 96 -0.69 14.39 12.02
N GLY A 97 -1.29 13.61 11.11
CA GLY A 97 -0.77 13.37 9.77
C GLY A 97 -0.38 11.92 9.49
N PHE A 98 -0.52 11.55 8.21
CA PHE A 98 -0.01 10.33 7.61
C PHE A 98 1.14 10.73 6.67
N PHE A 99 2.34 10.27 6.97
CA PHE A 99 3.56 10.64 6.25
C PHE A 99 4.11 9.44 5.52
N GLU A 100 4.46 9.62 4.26
CA GLU A 100 5.07 8.60 3.42
C GLU A 100 6.48 9.02 3.04
N LEU A 101 7.43 8.11 3.26
CA LEU A 101 8.85 8.33 2.98
C LEU A 101 9.35 7.21 2.08
N ASP A 102 9.98 7.60 0.98
CA ASP A 102 10.67 6.70 0.06
C ASP A 102 11.74 7.49 -0.69
N PHE A 103 12.48 6.83 -1.57
CA PHE A 103 13.44 7.49 -2.45
C PHE A 103 12.76 8.49 -3.39
N ASP A 104 13.45 9.58 -3.71
CA ASP A 104 12.93 10.68 -4.54
C ASP A 104 12.26 10.19 -5.83
N LEU A 105 12.87 9.23 -6.53
CA LEU A 105 12.32 8.68 -7.78
C LEU A 105 10.97 7.98 -7.58
N VAL A 106 10.80 7.25 -6.47
CA VAL A 106 9.55 6.55 -6.13
C VAL A 106 8.47 7.55 -5.75
N ILE A 107 8.82 8.54 -4.91
CA ILE A 107 7.88 9.60 -4.49
C ILE A 107 7.46 10.45 -5.69
N LEU A 108 8.39 10.86 -6.56
CA LEU A 108 8.08 11.62 -7.77
C LEU A 108 7.17 10.84 -8.73
N HIS A 109 7.35 9.53 -8.83
CA HIS A 109 6.45 8.69 -9.63
C HIS A 109 5.07 8.61 -9.00
N LYS A 110 4.99 8.27 -7.69
CA LYS A 110 3.73 8.21 -6.96
C LYS A 110 2.96 9.53 -7.03
N TYR A 111 3.65 10.65 -6.87
CA TYR A 111 3.07 11.99 -6.95
C TYR A 111 2.38 12.26 -8.30
N LYS A 112 2.99 11.84 -9.41
CA LYS A 112 2.41 11.95 -10.75
C LYS A 112 1.17 11.09 -10.98
N LEU A 113 0.97 10.05 -10.16
CA LEU A 113 -0.20 9.16 -10.25
C LEU A 113 -1.37 9.66 -9.41
N ILE A 114 -1.10 10.53 -8.42
CA ILE A 114 -2.11 11.07 -7.50
C ILE A 114 -2.61 12.46 -7.93
N THR A 115 -1.79 13.20 -8.70
CA THR A 115 -2.09 14.55 -9.20
C THR A 115 -2.62 14.50 -10.62
#